data_AF-A0AA85KHC1-F1
#
_entry.id   AF-A0AA85KHC1-F1
#
_cell.length_a   1.000
_cell.length_b   1.000
_cell.length_c   1.000
_cell.angle_alpha   90.00
_cell.angle_beta   90.00
_cell.angle_gamma   90.00
#
_symmetry.space_group_name_H-M   'P 1'
#
loop_
_entity.id
_entity.type
_entity.pdbx_description
1 polymer ?
#
loop_
_entity_poly.entity_id
_entity_poly.type
_entity_poly.pdbx_seq_one_letter_code
_entity_poly.pdbx_strand_id
1 'polypeptide(L)'
;MPELHEKQVNNWCSIPVCPKDFNLFATLNSGQAFRWISKPTDNEWHGVINGKLWRLRQIDSSKPVEYYTLDKPTNTRSDLTDIPSDLFDYFRLGINLSDLIKEWCIRDEWFTSRFSDASSTDTARGLRLMRQDPVETLFAFITSANNNLTRITKLLYKLCSLYGDPLYLDDDGDGNVGNWTFPSLEVLAQPKMISELQNIGFGYRSKFIVQAADWLLKNGGKSRLYELRTIPHSEAQAFLTQIPGIGKKIHFYTRMMDSKPNKKFKDMMHHVTSTDLSE
;
A
#
# COMPACT_ATOMS: atom_id res chain seq x y z
N MET A 1 3.35 50.31 7.88
CA MET A 1 3.35 49.00 7.20
C MET A 1 2.81 47.98 8.17
N PRO A 2 1.65 47.35 7.95
CA PRO A 2 1.23 46.23 8.76
C PRO A 2 1.76 44.94 8.15
N GLU A 3 2.51 44.19 8.95
CA GLU A 3 2.96 42.82 8.67
C GLU A 3 1.76 41.92 8.40
N LEU A 4 1.70 41.36 7.20
CA LEU A 4 0.80 40.26 6.87
C LEU A 4 1.32 39.01 7.60
N HIS A 5 0.82 38.77 8.81
CA HIS A 5 0.83 37.44 9.39
C HIS A 5 -0.13 36.57 8.57
N GLU A 6 0.41 35.95 7.53
CA GLU A 6 -0.21 34.84 6.83
C GLU A 6 -0.49 33.76 7.88
N LYS A 7 -1.76 33.59 8.29
CA LYS A 7 -2.16 32.50 9.16
C LYS A 7 -1.76 31.21 8.45
N GLN A 8 -0.75 30.51 8.94
CA GLN A 8 -0.42 29.16 8.49
C GLN A 8 -1.68 28.30 8.62
N VAL A 9 -2.35 28.05 7.50
CA VAL A 9 -3.54 27.21 7.47
C VAL A 9 -3.05 25.78 7.66
N ASN A 10 -3.37 25.17 8.80
CA ASN A 10 -3.04 23.77 9.05
C ASN A 10 -3.88 22.88 8.13
N ASN A 11 -3.30 22.42 7.01
CA ASN A 11 -3.95 21.59 5.98
C ASN A 11 -3.94 20.08 6.30
N TRP A 12 -3.61 19.71 7.53
CA TRP A 12 -3.64 18.34 8.01
C TRP A 12 -4.98 18.02 8.66
N CYS A 13 -5.59 16.93 8.20
CA CYS A 13 -6.85 16.39 8.72
C CYS A 13 -6.58 15.06 9.41
N SER A 14 -7.08 14.89 10.64
CA SER A 14 -6.94 13.64 11.38
C SER A 14 -7.92 12.58 10.90
N ILE A 15 -7.45 11.35 10.76
CA ILE A 15 -8.27 10.16 10.53
C ILE A 15 -8.83 9.71 11.89
N PRO A 16 -10.15 9.65 12.10
CA PRO A 16 -10.77 9.37 13.40
C PRO A 16 -10.75 7.88 13.73
N VAL A 17 -9.55 7.28 13.75
CA VAL A 17 -9.31 5.88 14.13
C VAL A 17 -8.37 5.84 15.33
N CYS A 18 -8.67 4.97 16.28
CA CYS A 18 -7.84 4.76 17.46
C CYS A 18 -6.41 4.38 17.03
N PRO A 19 -5.35 4.98 17.61
CA PRO A 19 -3.97 4.63 17.26
C PRO A 19 -3.60 3.16 17.53
N LYS A 20 -4.32 2.50 18.45
CA LYS A 20 -4.23 1.04 18.65
C LYS A 20 -4.74 0.22 17.45
N ASP A 21 -5.59 0.82 16.63
CA ASP A 21 -6.22 0.24 15.44
C ASP A 21 -5.62 0.73 14.12
N PHE A 22 -4.80 1.78 14.16
CA PHE A 22 -4.07 2.28 13.02
C PHE A 22 -2.74 2.94 13.41
N ASN A 23 -1.66 2.21 13.15
CA ASN A 23 -0.29 2.68 13.25
C ASN A 23 0.29 2.80 11.85
N LEU A 24 0.63 4.01 11.43
CA LEU A 24 1.10 4.32 10.08
C LEU A 24 2.44 3.63 9.80
N PHE A 25 3.40 3.74 10.72
CA PHE A 25 4.73 3.15 10.57
C PHE A 25 4.64 1.63 10.45
N ALA A 26 3.92 0.97 11.37
CA ALA A 26 3.75 -0.49 11.36
C ALA A 26 3.04 -0.96 10.09
N THR A 27 2.06 -0.19 9.59
CA THR A 27 1.33 -0.53 8.37
C THR A 27 2.19 -0.37 7.12
N LEU A 28 2.90 0.75 6.96
CA LEU A 28 3.65 1.04 5.74
C LEU A 28 4.98 0.26 5.65
N ASN A 29 5.61 -0.09 6.78
CA ASN A 29 6.85 -0.88 6.80
C ASN A 29 6.64 -2.39 6.92
N SER A 30 5.39 -2.87 6.87
CA SER A 30 5.05 -4.29 6.98
C SER A 30 5.45 -5.17 5.78
N GLY A 31 6.10 -4.60 4.77
CA GLY A 31 6.42 -5.29 3.51
C GLY A 31 5.20 -5.52 2.60
N GLN A 32 4.04 -4.98 2.95
CA GLN A 32 2.84 -5.03 2.11
C GLN A 32 2.95 -4.06 0.93
N ALA A 33 3.31 -2.79 1.19
CA ALA A 33 3.43 -1.75 0.17
C ALA A 33 4.88 -1.30 0.01
N PHE A 34 5.27 -0.99 -1.23
CA PHE A 34 6.65 -0.65 -1.57
C PHE A 34 6.79 0.78 -2.13
N ARG A 35 5.70 1.55 -2.14
CA ARG A 35 5.60 2.84 -2.84
C ARG A 35 5.42 4.04 -1.94
N TRP A 36 5.40 3.81 -0.63
CA TRP A 36 5.44 4.87 0.36
C TRP A 36 6.88 5.27 0.61
N ILE A 37 7.19 6.54 0.36
CA ILE A 37 8.51 7.13 0.56
C ILE A 37 8.46 7.91 1.87
N SER A 38 9.29 7.53 2.83
CA SER A 38 9.46 8.30 4.06
C SER A 38 10.25 9.58 3.79
N LYS A 39 9.80 10.70 4.34
CA LYS A 39 10.46 11.99 4.40
C LYS A 39 10.75 12.32 5.86
N PRO A 40 11.88 11.86 6.41
CA PRO A 40 12.16 11.97 7.85
C PRO A 40 12.27 13.42 8.35
N THR A 41 12.69 14.34 7.48
CA THR A 41 12.81 15.77 7.79
C THR A 41 11.47 16.40 8.17
N ASP A 42 10.40 15.95 7.53
CA ASP A 42 9.05 16.53 7.66
C ASP A 42 8.12 15.62 8.48
N ASN A 43 8.63 14.45 8.89
CA ASN A 43 7.84 13.35 9.47
C ASN A 43 6.66 12.93 8.59
N GLU A 44 6.86 12.91 7.27
CA GLU A 44 5.82 12.60 6.28
C GLU A 44 6.10 11.30 5.54
N TRP A 45 5.03 10.74 4.99
CA TRP A 45 5.02 9.63 4.06
C TRP A 45 4.32 10.05 2.78
N HIS A 46 5.01 9.92 1.65
CA HIS A 46 4.45 10.24 0.33
C HIS A 46 4.17 8.94 -0.41
N GLY A 47 2.92 8.71 -0.77
CA GLY A 47 2.48 7.49 -1.45
C GLY A 47 1.48 7.78 -2.55
N VAL A 48 1.21 6.77 -3.36
CA VAL A 48 0.26 6.88 -4.48
C VAL A 48 -0.88 5.91 -4.24
N ILE A 49 -2.11 6.41 -4.29
CA ILE A 49 -3.33 5.61 -4.16
C ILE A 49 -4.24 6.00 -5.33
N ASN A 50 -4.66 5.01 -6.13
CA ASN A 50 -5.55 5.22 -7.29
C ASN A 50 -5.06 6.33 -8.24
N GLY A 51 -3.73 6.42 -8.44
CA GLY A 51 -3.10 7.41 -9.31
C GLY A 51 -2.93 8.81 -8.70
N LYS A 52 -3.36 9.03 -7.45
CA LYS A 52 -3.22 10.31 -6.75
C LYS A 52 -2.09 10.27 -5.72
N LEU A 53 -1.36 11.37 -5.59
CA LEU A 53 -0.36 11.55 -4.54
C LEU A 53 -1.05 11.82 -3.20
N TRP A 54 -0.63 11.12 -2.16
CA TRP A 54 -1.08 11.31 -0.79
C TRP A 54 0.10 11.58 0.13
N ARG A 55 -0.06 12.56 1.01
CA ARG A 55 0.86 12.84 2.10
C ARG A 55 0.20 12.47 3.41
N LEU A 56 0.84 11.58 4.16
CA LEU A 56 0.38 11.10 5.45
C LEU A 56 1.44 11.38 6.50
N ARG A 57 1.02 11.57 7.75
CA ARG A 57 1.93 11.61 8.89
C ARG A 57 1.28 11.03 10.13
N GLN A 58 2.11 10.73 11.11
CA GLN A 58 1.68 10.37 12.45
C GLN A 58 2.73 10.93 13.42
N ILE A 59 2.31 11.81 14.33
CA ILE A 59 3.23 12.47 15.27
C ILE A 59 3.96 11.43 16.11
N ASP A 60 3.20 10.50 16.69
CA ASP A 60 3.70 9.34 17.42
C ASP A 60 2.60 8.25 17.44
N SER A 61 2.95 7.04 17.87
CA SER A 61 2.04 5.88 17.87
C SER A 61 0.83 6.00 18.82
N SER A 62 0.78 7.03 19.68
CA SER A 62 -0.35 7.37 20.55
C SER A 62 -1.30 8.41 19.93
N LYS A 63 -0.96 8.96 18.76
CA LYS A 63 -1.78 9.96 18.05
C LYS A 63 -2.42 9.38 16.79
N PRO A 64 -3.58 9.89 16.37
CA PRO A 64 -4.20 9.49 15.11
C PRO A 64 -3.30 9.77 13.91
N VAL A 65 -3.50 9.01 12.83
CA VAL A 65 -2.88 9.28 11.53
C VAL A 65 -3.53 10.52 10.91
N GLU A 66 -2.75 11.36 10.26
CA GLU A 66 -3.23 12.55 9.57
C GLU A 66 -2.93 12.48 8.07
N TYR A 67 -3.79 13.08 7.25
CA TYR A 67 -3.58 13.26 5.82
C TYR A 67 -3.60 14.74 5.45
N TYR A 68 -2.78 15.11 4.47
CA TYR A 68 -2.77 16.46 3.91
C TYR A 68 -3.88 16.61 2.87
N THR A 69 -4.61 17.72 2.91
CA THR A 69 -5.56 18.10 1.86
C THR A 69 -5.69 19.62 1.77
N LEU A 70 -5.82 20.15 0.54
CA LEU A 70 -6.18 21.54 0.30
C LEU A 70 -7.70 21.74 0.40
N ASP A 71 -8.46 20.70 0.05
CA ASP A 71 -9.91 20.64 0.18
C ASP A 71 -10.27 20.23 1.62
N LYS A 72 -10.34 21.21 2.53
CA LYS A 72 -10.76 20.92 3.91
C LYS A 72 -12.22 20.48 3.94
N PRO A 73 -12.56 19.40 4.68
CA PRO A 73 -13.94 19.05 4.91
C PRO A 73 -14.66 20.21 5.62
N THR A 74 -15.85 20.55 5.12
CA THR A 74 -16.66 21.68 5.61
C THR A 74 -17.25 21.45 7.00
N ASN A 75 -17.21 20.21 7.51
CA ASN A 75 -17.74 19.84 8.82
C ASN A 75 -16.64 19.70 9.88
N THR A 76 -16.89 20.27 11.06
CA THR A 76 -16.00 20.21 12.24
C THR A 76 -16.10 18.89 13.01
N ARG A 77 -17.06 18.01 12.69
CA ARG A 77 -17.07 16.63 13.20
C ARG A 77 -16.27 15.78 12.24
N SER A 78 -15.15 15.27 12.71
CA SER A 78 -14.32 14.30 11.99
C SER A 78 -14.94 12.91 12.14
N ASP A 79 -15.97 12.61 11.34
CA ASP A 79 -16.52 11.26 11.24
C ASP A 79 -15.81 10.48 10.12
N LEU A 80 -15.83 9.15 10.19
CA LEU A 80 -15.21 8.30 9.16
C LEU A 80 -15.79 8.51 7.76
N THR A 81 -17.02 9.04 7.68
CA THR A 81 -17.71 9.36 6.42
C THR A 81 -17.09 10.54 5.68
N ASP A 82 -16.33 11.39 6.39
CA ASP A 82 -15.67 12.57 5.81
C ASP A 82 -14.25 12.26 5.32
N ILE A 83 -13.80 11.01 5.48
CA ILE A 83 -12.49 10.57 4.98
C ILE A 83 -12.57 10.30 3.49
N PRO A 84 -11.60 10.78 2.69
CA PRO A 84 -11.52 10.46 1.27
C PRO A 84 -11.64 8.96 1.02
N SER A 85 -12.52 8.56 0.10
CA SER A 85 -12.83 7.16 -0.20
C SER A 85 -11.58 6.35 -0.56
N ASP A 86 -10.60 6.99 -1.21
CA ASP A 86 -9.31 6.40 -1.56
C ASP A 86 -8.56 5.93 -0.31
N LEU A 87 -8.44 6.77 0.73
CA LEU A 87 -7.79 6.42 2.00
C LEU A 87 -8.62 5.40 2.79
N PHE A 88 -9.94 5.59 2.83
CA PHE A 88 -10.85 4.71 3.55
C PHE A 88 -10.76 3.27 3.05
N ASP A 89 -10.77 3.07 1.73
CA ASP A 89 -10.66 1.75 1.11
C ASP A 89 -9.23 1.19 1.21
N TYR A 90 -8.21 2.01 0.92
CA TYR A 90 -6.82 1.57 0.89
C TYR A 90 -6.34 1.05 2.25
N PHE A 91 -6.64 1.75 3.35
CA PHE A 91 -6.30 1.30 4.70
C PHE A 91 -7.39 0.43 5.35
N ARG A 92 -8.52 0.19 4.66
CA ARG A 92 -9.66 -0.58 5.15
C ARG A 92 -10.22 -0.05 6.48
N LEU A 93 -10.39 1.26 6.58
CA LEU A 93 -10.71 1.94 7.84
C LEU A 93 -12.06 1.52 8.43
N GLY A 94 -12.97 0.97 7.63
CA GLY A 94 -14.24 0.40 8.10
C GLY A 94 -14.13 -0.90 8.91
N ILE A 95 -12.94 -1.52 8.99
CA ILE A 95 -12.72 -2.72 9.81
C ILE A 95 -12.38 -2.29 11.23
N ASN A 96 -13.07 -2.82 12.24
CA ASN A 96 -12.66 -2.65 13.64
C ASN A 96 -11.52 -3.64 13.98
N LEU A 97 -10.27 -3.15 14.01
CA LEU A 97 -9.10 -4.00 14.27
C LEU A 97 -9.08 -4.54 15.70
N SER A 98 -9.45 -3.72 16.68
CA SER A 98 -9.53 -4.13 18.09
C SER A 98 -10.47 -5.30 18.31
N ASP A 99 -11.63 -5.32 17.65
CA ASP A 99 -12.58 -6.43 17.78
C ASP A 99 -12.03 -7.73 17.17
N LEU A 100 -11.34 -7.64 16.02
CA LEU A 100 -10.65 -8.80 15.43
C LEU A 100 -9.53 -9.32 16.32
N ILE A 101 -8.71 -8.44 16.90
CA ILE A 101 -7.64 -8.82 17.82
C ILE A 101 -8.22 -9.53 19.04
N LYS A 102 -9.30 -9.00 19.65
CA LYS A 102 -9.99 -9.67 20.76
C LYS A 102 -10.47 -11.07 20.38
N GLU A 103 -11.11 -11.22 19.21
CA GLU A 103 -11.56 -12.52 18.70
C GLU A 103 -10.39 -13.49 18.52
N TRP A 104 -9.25 -13.02 18.00
CA TRP A 104 -8.09 -13.87 17.78
C TRP A 104 -7.37 -14.26 19.06
N CYS A 105 -7.23 -13.35 20.02
CA CYS A 105 -6.65 -13.65 21.33
C CYS A 105 -7.43 -14.78 22.03
N ILE A 106 -8.77 -14.77 21.97
CA ILE A 106 -9.61 -15.84 22.55
C ILE A 106 -9.27 -17.22 21.98
N ARG A 107 -8.84 -17.29 20.71
CA ARG A 107 -8.65 -18.55 19.98
C ARG A 107 -7.17 -18.92 19.79
N ASP A 108 -6.25 -18.09 20.23
CA ASP A 108 -4.83 -18.21 19.90
C ASP A 108 -3.92 -17.57 20.96
N GLU A 109 -3.15 -18.41 21.64
CA GLU A 109 -2.21 -17.99 22.68
C GLU A 109 -1.11 -17.09 22.14
N TRP A 110 -0.68 -17.31 20.88
CA TRP A 110 0.33 -16.47 20.25
C TRP A 110 -0.18 -15.03 20.13
N PHE A 111 -1.43 -14.84 19.72
CA PHE A 111 -2.05 -13.50 19.67
C PHE A 111 -2.25 -12.90 21.06
N THR A 112 -2.70 -13.70 22.03
CA THR A 112 -2.87 -13.24 23.41
C THR A 112 -1.56 -12.71 24.01
N SER A 113 -0.45 -13.42 23.78
CA SER A 113 0.86 -13.04 24.31
C SER A 113 1.40 -11.72 23.74
N ARG A 114 0.96 -11.31 22.54
CA ARG A 114 1.49 -10.14 21.81
C ARG A 114 0.53 -8.95 21.72
N PHE A 115 -0.76 -9.20 21.64
CA PHE A 115 -1.76 -8.17 21.29
C PHE A 115 -2.81 -7.92 22.36
N SER A 116 -2.82 -8.69 23.46
CA SER A 116 -3.67 -8.38 24.62
C SER A 116 -3.37 -6.99 25.18
N ASP A 117 -4.32 -6.40 25.91
CA ASP A 117 -4.11 -5.08 26.53
C ASP A 117 -2.97 -5.07 27.55
N ALA A 118 -2.65 -6.22 28.15
CA ALA A 118 -1.52 -6.40 29.05
C ALA A 118 -0.16 -6.43 28.31
N SER A 119 -0.14 -6.77 27.02
CA SER A 119 1.06 -6.84 26.15
C SER A 119 1.09 -5.66 25.17
N SER A 120 1.05 -4.43 25.71
CA SER A 120 0.83 -3.21 24.91
C SER A 120 2.03 -2.78 24.04
N THR A 121 3.16 -3.48 24.08
CA THR A 121 4.45 -3.04 23.52
C THR A 121 4.79 -3.61 22.15
N ASP A 122 3.96 -4.49 21.56
CA ASP A 122 4.27 -5.08 20.25
C ASP A 122 4.25 -4.02 19.14
N THR A 123 5.31 -3.98 18.34
CA THR A 123 5.52 -2.98 17.27
C THR A 123 4.54 -3.14 16.11
N ALA A 124 3.89 -4.30 15.99
CA ALA A 124 2.84 -4.54 15.00
C ALA A 124 1.43 -4.12 15.48
N ARG A 125 1.29 -3.55 16.69
CA ARG A 125 0.01 -3.02 17.14
C ARG A 125 -0.45 -1.88 16.23
N GLY A 126 -1.71 -1.93 15.82
CA GLY A 126 -2.28 -0.98 14.85
C GLY A 126 -1.91 -1.26 13.40
N LEU A 127 -1.22 -2.36 13.09
CA LEU A 127 -0.91 -2.76 11.71
C LEU A 127 -2.20 -3.12 10.96
N ARG A 128 -2.40 -2.50 9.80
CA ARG A 128 -3.56 -2.78 8.93
C ARG A 128 -3.17 -3.55 7.68
N LEU A 129 -4.09 -4.36 7.18
CA LEU A 129 -3.99 -4.94 5.84
C LEU A 129 -4.43 -3.89 4.82
N MET A 130 -3.56 -3.60 3.85
CA MET A 130 -3.85 -2.62 2.81
C MET A 130 -4.55 -3.24 1.60
N ARG A 131 -5.43 -2.47 0.95
CA ARG A 131 -6.10 -2.82 -0.31
C ARG A 131 -5.46 -2.10 -1.49
N GLN A 132 -4.24 -2.52 -1.81
CA GLN A 132 -3.40 -1.89 -2.84
C GLN A 132 -3.95 -2.05 -4.26
N ASP A 133 -3.46 -1.21 -5.18
CA ASP A 133 -3.81 -1.28 -6.59
C ASP A 133 -3.44 -2.66 -7.18
N PRO A 134 -4.35 -3.32 -7.93
CA PRO A 134 -4.12 -4.68 -8.43
C PRO A 134 -2.94 -4.81 -9.38
N VAL A 135 -2.72 -3.79 -10.22
CA VAL A 135 -1.64 -3.78 -11.22
C VAL A 135 -0.32 -3.65 -10.48
N GLU A 136 -0.20 -2.65 -9.62
CA GLU A 136 1.00 -2.42 -8.81
C GLU A 136 1.35 -3.65 -7.97
N THR A 137 0.34 -4.21 -7.28
CA THR A 137 0.53 -5.39 -6.42
C THR A 137 1.06 -6.58 -7.22
N LEU A 138 0.64 -6.75 -8.48
CA LEU A 138 1.02 -7.90 -9.31
C LEU A 138 2.49 -7.80 -9.69
N PHE A 139 2.91 -6.64 -10.19
CA PHE A 139 4.29 -6.41 -10.60
C PHE A 139 5.25 -6.31 -9.41
N ALA A 140 4.79 -5.78 -8.27
CA ALA A 140 5.54 -5.85 -7.01
C ALA A 140 5.80 -7.30 -6.59
N PHE A 141 4.80 -8.18 -6.76
CA PHE A 141 4.93 -9.60 -6.46
C PHE A 141 5.87 -10.34 -7.42
N ILE A 142 5.79 -10.06 -8.73
CA ILE A 142 6.77 -10.59 -9.70
C ILE A 142 8.19 -10.14 -9.31
N THR A 143 8.34 -8.91 -8.85
CA THR A 143 9.62 -8.32 -8.42
C THR A 143 10.15 -8.93 -7.12
N SER A 144 9.25 -9.38 -6.22
CA SER A 144 9.62 -9.89 -4.90
C SER A 144 10.13 -11.33 -4.87
N ALA A 145 9.84 -12.12 -5.91
CA ALA A 145 10.27 -13.51 -5.97
C ALA A 145 11.79 -13.63 -5.80
N ASN A 146 12.28 -14.31 -4.74
CA ASN A 146 13.71 -14.42 -4.39
C ASN A 146 14.44 -13.06 -4.26
N ASN A 147 13.86 -12.14 -3.49
CA ASN A 147 14.35 -10.78 -3.31
C ASN A 147 14.07 -10.29 -1.88
N ASN A 148 14.75 -9.24 -1.41
CA ASN A 148 14.51 -8.64 -0.08
C ASN A 148 13.77 -7.31 -0.18
N LEU A 149 13.10 -6.92 0.91
CA LEU A 149 12.26 -5.73 0.99
C LEU A 149 12.97 -4.46 0.47
N THR A 150 14.18 -4.20 0.97
CA THR A 150 14.99 -3.03 0.59
C THR A 150 15.25 -2.96 -0.92
N ARG A 151 15.60 -4.10 -1.55
CA ARG A 151 15.86 -4.15 -2.99
C ARG A 151 14.58 -4.04 -3.81
N ILE A 152 13.47 -4.63 -3.36
CA ILE A 152 12.17 -4.53 -4.04
C ILE A 152 11.72 -3.06 -4.09
N THR A 153 11.73 -2.37 -2.95
CA THR A 153 11.37 -0.95 -2.84
C THR A 153 12.21 -0.08 -3.77
N LYS A 154 13.54 -0.28 -3.79
CA LYS A 154 14.44 0.47 -4.69
C LYS A 154 14.16 0.21 -6.17
N LEU A 155 13.89 -1.04 -6.55
CA LEU A 155 13.60 -1.40 -7.95
C LEU A 155 12.27 -0.80 -8.41
N LEU A 156 11.22 -0.91 -7.61
CA LEU A 156 9.89 -0.36 -7.96
C LEU A 156 9.91 1.17 -7.98
N TYR A 157 10.65 1.82 -7.07
CA TYR A 157 10.87 3.25 -7.13
C TYR A 157 11.56 3.68 -8.44
N LYS A 158 12.66 3.00 -8.82
CA LYS A 158 13.35 3.28 -10.09
C LYS A 158 12.47 3.03 -11.31
N LEU A 159 11.66 1.98 -11.29
CA LEU A 159 10.71 1.68 -12.35
C LEU A 159 9.71 2.83 -12.53
N CYS A 160 9.09 3.29 -11.45
CA CYS A 160 8.08 4.34 -11.53
C CYS A 160 8.70 5.70 -11.89
N SER A 161 9.88 6.04 -11.35
CA SER A 161 10.55 7.30 -11.68
C SER A 161 11.05 7.41 -13.13
N LEU A 162 11.30 6.29 -13.80
CA LEU A 162 11.75 6.28 -15.20
C LEU A 162 10.59 6.15 -16.21
N TYR A 163 9.51 5.46 -15.84
CA TYR A 163 8.46 5.05 -16.78
C TYR A 163 7.03 5.45 -16.35
N GLY A 164 6.90 6.11 -15.20
CA GLY A 164 5.64 6.68 -14.73
C GLY A 164 5.60 8.20 -14.94
N ASP A 165 4.39 8.73 -14.93
CA ASP A 165 4.16 10.17 -15.02
C ASP A 165 4.45 10.84 -13.67
N PRO A 166 5.11 12.00 -13.63
CA PRO A 166 5.39 12.70 -12.38
C PRO A 166 4.10 13.15 -11.68
N LEU A 167 4.07 12.98 -10.36
CA LEU A 167 3.04 13.48 -9.47
C LEU A 167 3.64 14.56 -8.57
N TYR A 168 3.14 15.77 -8.71
CA TYR A 168 3.68 16.97 -8.05
C TYR A 168 3.02 17.19 -6.68
N LEU A 169 3.79 17.80 -5.76
CA LEU A 169 3.29 18.18 -4.44
C LEU A 169 2.35 19.40 -4.47
N ASP A 170 2.49 20.22 -5.51
CA ASP A 170 1.78 21.47 -5.72
C ASP A 170 0.89 21.35 -6.96
N ASP A 171 -0.30 21.95 -6.93
CA ASP A 171 -1.31 21.84 -7.99
C ASP A 171 -0.90 22.52 -9.30
N ASP A 172 0.10 23.41 -9.26
CA ASP A 172 0.57 24.18 -10.42
C ASP A 172 1.41 23.36 -11.41
N GLY A 173 1.78 22.11 -11.08
CA GLY A 173 2.45 21.19 -12.01
C GLY A 173 3.92 21.51 -12.37
N ASP A 174 4.47 22.62 -11.86
CA ASP A 174 5.88 23.03 -12.00
C ASP A 174 6.66 22.90 -10.67
N GLY A 175 6.03 22.28 -9.67
CA GLY A 175 6.55 22.14 -8.32
C GLY A 175 7.49 20.94 -8.12
N ASN A 176 7.72 20.59 -6.86
CA ASN A 176 8.54 19.42 -6.51
C ASN A 176 7.79 18.12 -6.79
N VAL A 177 8.42 17.20 -7.53
CA VAL A 177 7.88 15.85 -7.76
C VAL A 177 7.88 15.08 -6.43
N GLY A 178 6.68 14.73 -5.95
CA GLY A 178 6.50 13.95 -4.73
C GLY A 178 6.57 12.45 -4.98
N ASN A 179 6.05 11.98 -6.12
CA ASN A 179 6.09 10.58 -6.55
C ASN A 179 5.83 10.46 -8.06
N TRP A 180 5.65 9.25 -8.58
CA TRP A 180 5.29 8.99 -9.98
C TRP A 180 4.10 8.06 -10.07
N THR A 181 3.37 8.01 -11.18
CA THR A 181 2.38 6.96 -11.42
C THR A 181 3.08 5.60 -11.56
N PHE A 182 2.32 4.51 -11.42
CA PHE A 182 2.84 3.20 -11.82
C PHE A 182 2.80 3.11 -13.36
N PRO A 183 3.84 2.59 -14.03
CA PRO A 183 3.86 2.54 -15.49
C PRO A 183 2.68 1.77 -16.06
N SER A 184 2.16 2.23 -17.20
CA SER A 184 1.05 1.55 -17.86
C SER A 184 1.44 0.17 -18.39
N LEU A 185 0.45 -0.70 -18.61
CA LEU A 185 0.69 -2.02 -19.19
C LEU A 185 1.32 -1.90 -20.59
N GLU A 186 0.91 -0.89 -21.35
CA GLU A 186 1.41 -0.61 -22.70
C GLU A 186 2.89 -0.25 -22.67
N VAL A 187 3.35 0.50 -21.67
CA VAL A 187 4.77 0.80 -21.47
C VAL A 187 5.53 -0.46 -21.07
N LEU A 188 5.01 -1.22 -20.09
CA LEU A 188 5.67 -2.43 -19.59
C LEU A 188 5.76 -3.56 -20.62
N ALA A 189 4.82 -3.64 -21.56
CA ALA A 189 4.78 -4.67 -22.59
C ALA A 189 5.74 -4.44 -23.77
N GLN A 190 6.41 -3.28 -23.84
CA GLN A 190 7.29 -2.97 -24.96
C GLN A 190 8.51 -3.92 -24.98
N PRO A 191 8.92 -4.46 -26.14
CA PRO A 191 10.04 -5.41 -26.21
C PRO A 191 11.36 -4.87 -25.64
N LYS A 192 11.61 -3.57 -25.80
CA LYS A 192 12.80 -2.89 -25.25
C LYS A 192 12.84 -2.92 -23.72
N MET A 193 11.71 -3.12 -23.04
CA MET A 193 11.70 -3.12 -21.58
C MET A 193 12.52 -4.25 -20.97
N ILE A 194 12.74 -5.36 -21.68
CA ILE A 194 13.55 -6.45 -21.15
C ILE A 194 14.97 -5.98 -20.83
N SER A 195 15.63 -5.32 -21.78
CA SER A 195 17.00 -4.81 -21.59
C SER A 195 17.04 -3.63 -20.63
N GLU A 196 16.09 -2.70 -20.74
CA GLU A 196 16.00 -1.54 -19.85
C GLU A 196 15.82 -1.95 -18.37
N LEU A 197 14.93 -2.90 -18.07
CA LEU A 197 14.74 -3.43 -16.71
C LEU A 197 15.94 -4.25 -16.21
N GLN A 198 16.65 -4.96 -17.09
CA GLN A 198 17.89 -5.64 -16.73
C GLN A 198 18.95 -4.64 -16.28
N ASN A 199 19.12 -3.54 -17.00
CA ASN A 199 20.06 -2.46 -16.68
C ASN A 199 19.74 -1.80 -15.33
N ILE A 200 18.46 -1.70 -14.97
CA ILE A 200 18.01 -1.16 -13.67
C ILE A 200 18.23 -2.16 -12.51
N GLY A 201 18.41 -3.45 -12.82
CA GLY A 201 18.75 -4.48 -11.84
C GLY A 201 17.62 -5.47 -11.50
N PHE A 202 16.56 -5.54 -12.32
CA PHE A 202 15.50 -6.55 -12.17
C PHE A 202 15.98 -7.98 -12.50
N GLY A 203 17.07 -8.12 -13.24
CA GLY A 203 17.66 -9.40 -13.61
C GLY A 203 16.70 -10.24 -14.46
N TYR A 204 16.59 -11.54 -14.18
CA TYR A 204 15.72 -12.45 -14.94
C TYR A 204 14.22 -12.07 -14.88
N ARG A 205 13.79 -11.33 -13.85
CA ARG A 205 12.39 -10.90 -13.67
C ARG A 205 11.93 -9.90 -14.72
N SER A 206 12.87 -9.19 -15.36
CA SER A 206 12.60 -8.32 -16.52
C SER A 206 11.73 -9.02 -17.57
N LYS A 207 12.05 -10.28 -17.92
CA LYS A 207 11.29 -11.08 -18.88
C LYS A 207 9.86 -11.32 -18.42
N PHE A 208 9.67 -11.63 -17.13
CA PHE A 208 8.35 -11.88 -16.57
C PHE A 208 7.49 -10.63 -16.48
N ILE A 209 8.08 -9.47 -16.18
CA ILE A 209 7.35 -8.19 -16.18
C ILE A 209 6.80 -7.91 -17.58
N VAL A 210 7.63 -8.00 -18.61
CA VAL A 210 7.19 -7.74 -20.00
C VAL A 210 6.15 -8.78 -20.46
N GLN A 211 6.39 -10.07 -20.17
CA GLN A 211 5.45 -11.13 -20.52
C GLN A 211 4.11 -11.01 -19.79
N ALA A 212 4.10 -10.64 -18.50
CA ALA A 212 2.88 -10.45 -17.73
C ALA A 212 2.08 -9.25 -18.25
N ALA A 213 2.75 -8.14 -18.59
CA ALA A 213 2.10 -6.96 -19.16
C ALA A 213 1.47 -7.27 -20.53
N ASP A 214 2.22 -7.90 -21.44
CA ASP A 214 1.72 -8.32 -22.76
C ASP A 214 0.57 -9.33 -22.65
N TRP A 215 0.69 -10.31 -21.75
CA TRP A 215 -0.38 -11.28 -21.51
C TRP A 215 -1.63 -10.61 -20.98
N LEU A 216 -1.52 -9.67 -20.03
CA LEU A 216 -2.67 -8.93 -19.50
C LEU A 216 -3.36 -8.11 -20.59
N LEU A 217 -2.62 -7.39 -21.43
CA LEU A 217 -3.19 -6.62 -22.54
C LEU A 217 -4.05 -7.50 -23.47
N LYS A 218 -3.65 -8.76 -23.67
CA LYS A 218 -4.39 -9.74 -24.47
C LYS A 218 -5.57 -10.39 -23.73
N ASN A 219 -5.65 -10.26 -22.42
CA ASN A 219 -6.62 -10.95 -21.55
C ASN A 219 -7.43 -9.97 -20.67
N GLY A 220 -7.86 -8.84 -21.25
CA GLY A 220 -8.77 -7.88 -20.60
C GLY A 220 -8.09 -6.73 -19.84
N GLY A 221 -6.76 -6.64 -19.91
CA GLY A 221 -5.97 -5.52 -19.43
C GLY A 221 -6.11 -5.26 -17.94
N LYS A 222 -5.94 -3.98 -17.55
CA LYS A 222 -6.06 -3.56 -16.14
C LYS A 222 -7.47 -3.81 -15.59
N SER A 223 -8.51 -3.61 -16.40
CA SER A 223 -9.91 -3.79 -15.99
C SER A 223 -10.16 -5.20 -15.46
N ARG A 224 -9.60 -6.22 -16.13
CA ARG A 224 -9.72 -7.61 -15.69
C ARG A 224 -9.12 -7.86 -14.31
N LEU A 225 -8.03 -7.19 -13.95
CA LEU A 225 -7.44 -7.29 -12.61
C LEU A 225 -8.34 -6.67 -11.53
N TYR A 226 -9.02 -5.56 -11.82
CA TYR A 226 -9.95 -4.95 -10.87
C TYR A 226 -11.19 -5.83 -10.63
N GLU A 227 -11.71 -6.49 -11.67
CA GLU A 227 -12.81 -7.46 -11.56
C GLU A 227 -12.48 -8.63 -10.62
N LEU A 228 -11.20 -8.99 -10.46
CA LEU A 228 -10.81 -10.08 -9.55
C LEU A 228 -11.20 -9.82 -8.09
N ARG A 229 -11.46 -8.56 -7.72
CA ARG A 229 -11.91 -8.17 -6.37
C ARG A 229 -13.36 -8.57 -6.08
N THR A 230 -14.16 -8.84 -7.11
CA THR A 230 -15.60 -9.09 -6.99
C THR A 230 -16.00 -10.53 -7.28
N ILE A 231 -15.12 -11.33 -7.89
CA ILE A 231 -15.37 -12.74 -8.22
C ILE A 231 -14.93 -13.69 -7.10
N PRO A 232 -15.37 -14.96 -7.10
CA PRO A 232 -14.92 -15.94 -6.14
C PRO A 232 -13.41 -16.13 -6.11
N HIS A 233 -12.85 -16.34 -4.91
CA HIS A 233 -11.41 -16.48 -4.70
C HIS A 233 -10.76 -17.57 -5.56
N SER A 234 -11.43 -18.71 -5.74
CA SER A 234 -10.94 -19.82 -6.58
C SER A 234 -10.79 -19.40 -8.03
N GLU A 235 -11.72 -18.61 -8.55
CA GLU A 235 -11.68 -18.08 -9.92
C GLU A 235 -10.60 -17.03 -10.09
N ALA A 236 -10.48 -16.11 -9.12
CA ALA A 236 -9.41 -15.12 -9.10
C ALA A 236 -8.03 -15.81 -9.10
N GLN A 237 -7.85 -16.80 -8.25
CA GLN A 237 -6.62 -17.60 -8.19
C GLN A 237 -6.35 -18.33 -9.51
N ALA A 238 -7.36 -18.98 -10.09
CA ALA A 238 -7.21 -19.69 -11.37
C ALA A 238 -6.80 -18.76 -12.51
N PHE A 239 -7.35 -17.54 -12.56
CA PHE A 239 -6.94 -16.53 -13.54
C PHE A 239 -5.49 -16.09 -13.32
N LEU A 240 -5.14 -15.71 -12.10
CA LEU A 240 -3.81 -15.17 -11.78
C LEU A 240 -2.69 -16.17 -12.03
N THR A 241 -2.94 -17.46 -11.84
CA THR A 241 -1.93 -18.52 -12.04
C THR A 241 -1.56 -18.70 -13.52
N GLN A 242 -2.36 -18.15 -14.45
CA GLN A 242 -2.06 -18.17 -15.89
C GLN A 242 -1.09 -17.05 -16.31
N ILE A 243 -0.90 -16.03 -15.46
CA ILE A 243 -0.05 -14.89 -15.76
C ILE A 243 1.43 -15.33 -15.68
N PRO A 244 2.25 -15.07 -16.72
CA PRO A 244 3.68 -15.38 -16.69
C PRO A 244 4.39 -14.74 -15.48
N GLY A 245 5.24 -15.50 -14.81
CA GLY A 245 5.99 -15.04 -13.63
C GLY A 245 5.22 -15.14 -12.31
N ILE A 246 3.94 -15.51 -12.33
CA ILE A 246 3.18 -15.81 -11.13
C ILE A 246 3.33 -17.27 -10.74
N GLY A 247 3.87 -17.51 -9.55
CA GLY A 247 4.07 -18.84 -8.97
C GLY A 247 3.02 -19.24 -7.92
N LYS A 248 3.27 -20.36 -7.23
CA LYS A 248 2.36 -20.95 -6.22
C LYS A 248 2.04 -20.05 -5.02
N LYS A 249 2.84 -19.01 -4.76
CA LYS A 249 2.62 -18.01 -3.70
C LYS A 249 1.45 -17.04 -4.00
N ILE A 250 0.68 -17.27 -5.08
CA ILE A 250 -0.39 -16.38 -5.53
C ILE A 250 -1.51 -16.17 -4.50
N HIS A 251 -1.67 -17.08 -3.52
CA HIS A 251 -2.65 -16.90 -2.46
C HIS A 251 -2.42 -15.63 -1.63
N PHE A 252 -1.19 -15.10 -1.56
CA PHE A 252 -0.92 -13.83 -0.87
C PHE A 252 -1.48 -12.64 -1.65
N TYR A 253 -1.34 -12.67 -2.97
CA TYR A 253 -1.90 -11.64 -3.85
C TYR A 253 -3.43 -11.62 -3.78
N THR A 254 -4.08 -12.78 -3.89
CA THR A 254 -5.55 -12.87 -3.82
C THR A 254 -6.09 -12.42 -2.46
N ARG A 255 -5.33 -12.57 -1.37
CA ARG A 255 -5.69 -12.08 -0.02
C ARG A 255 -5.68 -10.55 0.06
N MET A 256 -4.67 -9.88 -0.51
CA MET A 256 -4.62 -8.41 -0.53
C MET A 256 -5.77 -7.78 -1.34
N MET A 257 -6.26 -8.54 -2.32
CA MET A 257 -7.33 -8.16 -3.22
C MET A 257 -8.75 -8.44 -2.70
N ASP A 258 -8.87 -9.29 -1.66
CA ASP A 258 -10.16 -9.77 -1.14
C ASP A 258 -10.97 -8.65 -0.48
N SER A 259 -12.28 -8.66 -0.70
CA SER A 259 -13.25 -7.76 -0.06
C SER A 259 -13.68 -8.23 1.34
N LYS A 260 -13.46 -9.51 1.71
CA LYS A 260 -13.87 -10.09 3.00
C LYS A 260 -12.67 -10.61 3.82
N PRO A 261 -12.15 -9.86 4.81
CA PRO A 261 -10.80 -10.07 5.34
C PRO A 261 -10.67 -11.02 6.56
N ASN A 262 -11.74 -11.38 7.28
CA ASN A 262 -11.62 -11.84 8.69
C ASN A 262 -10.70 -13.05 8.94
N LYS A 263 -10.84 -14.17 8.21
CA LYS A 263 -9.98 -15.35 8.45
C LYS A 263 -8.56 -15.19 7.89
N LYS A 264 -8.43 -14.41 6.81
CA LYS A 264 -7.19 -14.29 6.02
C LYS A 264 -6.25 -13.22 6.57
N PHE A 265 -6.79 -12.23 7.28
CA PHE A 265 -6.03 -11.18 7.94
C PHE A 265 -5.25 -11.71 9.14
N LYS A 266 -5.79 -12.69 9.88
CA LYS A 266 -5.09 -13.40 10.96
C LYS A 266 -3.79 -14.06 10.50
N ASP A 267 -3.86 -14.84 9.42
CA ASP A 267 -2.69 -15.52 8.83
C ASP A 267 -1.61 -14.53 8.37
N MET A 268 -2.03 -13.40 7.81
CA MET A 268 -1.10 -12.36 7.37
C MET A 268 -0.43 -11.68 8.57
N MET A 269 -1.20 -11.35 9.61
CA MET A 269 -0.64 -10.78 10.85
C MET A 269 0.39 -11.72 11.45
N HIS A 270 0.11 -13.03 11.53
CA HIS A 270 1.12 -14.01 11.93
C HIS A 270 2.36 -13.95 11.05
N HIS A 271 2.21 -13.94 9.72
CA HIS A 271 3.36 -13.94 8.82
C HIS A 271 4.21 -12.67 9.01
N VAL A 272 3.60 -11.49 8.90
CA VAL A 272 4.27 -10.18 9.01
C VAL A 272 4.98 -9.98 10.35
N THR A 273 4.48 -10.59 11.43
CA THR A 273 5.08 -10.50 12.77
C THR A 273 6.04 -11.63 13.12
N SER A 274 5.93 -12.78 12.43
CA SER A 274 6.83 -13.93 12.58
C SER A 274 8.09 -13.81 11.72
N THR A 275 8.00 -13.09 10.60
CA THR A 275 9.16 -12.61 9.88
C THR A 275 9.62 -11.36 10.62
N ASP A 276 10.39 -11.55 11.69
CA ASP A 276 11.12 -10.46 12.32
C ASP A 276 11.81 -9.64 11.23
N LEU A 277 11.79 -8.32 11.38
CA LEU A 277 12.51 -7.32 10.58
C LEU A 277 14.05 -7.47 10.68
N SER A 278 14.54 -8.66 11.02
CA SER A 278 15.92 -9.05 11.17
C SER A 278 16.40 -9.85 9.95
N GLU A 279 16.39 -9.25 8.77
CA GLU A 279 17.24 -9.64 7.63
C GLU A 279 17.53 -8.43 6.72
#